data_AF-A0A3D4BE21-F1
#
_entry.id   AF-A0A3D4BE21-F1
#
_cell.length_a   1.000
_cell.length_b   1.000
_cell.length_c   1.000
_cell.angle_alpha   90.00
_cell.angle_beta   90.00
_cell.angle_gamma   90.00
#
_symmetry.space_group_name_H-M   'P 1'
#
loop_
_entity.id
_entity.type
_entity.pdbx_description
1 polymer ?
#
loop_
_entity_poly.entity_id
_entity_poly.type
_entity_poly.pdbx_seq_one_letter_code
_entity_poly.pdbx_strand_id
1 'polypeptide(L)'
;PYPDGYNHIKQDMYHMHIKDAVKDGPDGPECVSMGEGDIDYRGHFSDLIESGYDGCVSLETHWRPKPEQIRKDLLNRPGGSEFSELGEEASRICLQNTLAMLKDLGVER
;
A
#
# COMPACT_ATOMS: atom_id res chain seq x y z
N PRO A 1 6.92 -11.33 -8.39
CA PRO A 1 6.93 -9.92 -7.93
C PRO A 1 6.77 -8.99 -9.14
N TYR A 2 6.42 -7.72 -8.96
CA TYR A 2 6.37 -6.76 -10.06
C TYR A 2 7.75 -6.59 -10.71
N PRO A 3 7.84 -6.48 -12.05
CA PRO A 3 6.72 -6.48 -13.00
C PRO A 3 6.23 -7.87 -13.38
N ASP A 4 7.06 -8.92 -13.28
CA ASP A 4 6.77 -10.24 -13.85
C ASP A 4 5.46 -10.85 -13.33
N GLY A 5 5.30 -10.93 -12.01
CA GLY A 5 4.12 -11.53 -11.38
C GLY A 5 2.84 -10.75 -11.68
N TYR A 6 2.93 -9.42 -11.74
CA TYR A 6 1.82 -8.55 -12.14
C TYR A 6 1.42 -8.81 -13.60
N ASN A 7 2.39 -8.86 -14.51
CA ASN A 7 2.15 -9.12 -15.93
C ASN A 7 1.47 -10.47 -16.20
N HIS A 8 1.69 -11.48 -15.35
CA HIS A 8 1.02 -12.78 -15.47
C HIS A 8 -0.46 -12.74 -15.10
N ILE A 9 -0.91 -11.81 -14.25
CA ILE A 9 -2.27 -11.79 -13.71
C ILE A 9 -3.10 -10.56 -14.12
N LYS A 10 -2.47 -9.51 -14.66
CA LYS A 10 -3.10 -8.18 -14.84
C LYS A 10 -4.39 -8.20 -15.68
N GLN A 11 -4.56 -9.19 -16.56
CA GLN A 11 -5.77 -9.34 -17.38
C GLN A 11 -6.97 -9.92 -16.59
N ASP A 12 -6.71 -10.58 -15.47
CA ASP A 12 -7.72 -11.23 -14.61
C ASP A 12 -7.93 -10.46 -13.29
N MET A 13 -7.27 -9.30 -13.13
CA MET A 13 -7.38 -8.48 -11.93
C MET A 13 -8.68 -7.66 -11.93
N TYR A 14 -9.43 -7.76 -10.84
CA TYR A 14 -10.61 -6.92 -10.56
C TYR A 14 -10.43 -6.04 -9.32
N HIS A 15 -9.48 -6.41 -8.45
CA HIS A 15 -9.24 -5.76 -7.18
C HIS A 15 -7.77 -5.85 -6.80
N MET A 16 -7.20 -4.75 -6.31
CA MET A 16 -5.82 -4.69 -5.83
C MET A 16 -5.80 -4.15 -4.40
N HIS A 17 -5.14 -4.86 -3.49
CA HIS A 17 -4.82 -4.33 -2.17
C HIS A 17 -3.43 -3.70 -2.20
N ILE A 18 -3.27 -2.55 -1.53
CA ILE A 18 -2.00 -1.84 -1.44
C ILE A 18 -1.59 -1.63 0.02
N LYS A 19 -0.30 -1.84 0.28
CA LYS A 19 0.39 -1.52 1.54
C LYS A 19 1.87 -1.41 1.20
N ASP A 20 2.62 -0.59 1.90
CA ASP A 20 4.05 -0.43 1.60
C ASP A 20 4.92 -0.99 2.72
N ALA A 21 6.12 -1.46 2.34
CA ALA A 21 7.05 -2.11 3.25
C ALA A 21 8.49 -2.01 2.75
N VAL A 22 9.41 -1.95 3.70
CA VAL A 22 10.86 -2.14 3.47
C VAL A 22 11.25 -3.58 3.84
N LYS A 23 12.18 -4.18 3.11
CA LYS A 23 12.67 -5.54 3.39
C LYS A 23 13.64 -5.57 4.57
N ASP A 24 14.48 -4.55 4.66
CA ASP A 24 15.63 -4.47 5.57
C ASP A 24 15.37 -3.47 6.70
N GLY A 25 14.26 -3.64 7.42
CA GLY A 25 14.01 -2.92 8.68
C GLY A 25 14.86 -3.46 9.84
N PRO A 26 14.88 -2.78 11.01
CA PRO A 26 15.73 -3.15 12.14
C PRO A 26 15.57 -4.60 12.63
N ASP A 27 14.34 -5.12 12.56
CA ASP A 27 13.97 -6.48 12.98
C ASP A 27 13.48 -7.35 11.80
N GLY A 28 13.86 -7.00 10.58
CA GLY A 28 13.40 -7.62 9.33
C GLY A 28 12.36 -6.77 8.60
N PRO A 29 11.51 -7.38 7.74
CA PRO A 29 10.55 -6.63 6.93
C PRO A 29 9.56 -5.82 7.76
N GLU A 30 9.42 -4.55 7.42
CA GLU A 30 8.68 -3.55 8.19
C GLU A 30 7.69 -2.80 7.30
N CYS A 31 6.45 -2.62 7.76
CA CYS A 31 5.47 -1.82 7.03
C CYS A 31 5.75 -0.33 7.25
N VAL A 32 5.60 0.45 6.19
CA VAL A 32 5.82 1.90 6.18
C VAL A 32 4.63 2.62 5.57
N SER A 33 4.60 3.96 5.66
CA SER A 33 3.62 4.76 4.93
C SER A 33 3.79 4.57 3.42
N MET A 34 2.68 4.63 2.68
CA MET A 34 2.69 4.50 1.22
C MET A 34 3.70 5.44 0.56
N GLY A 35 4.55 4.89 -0.30
CA GLY A 35 5.55 5.64 -1.07
C GLY A 35 6.94 5.72 -0.43
N GLU A 36 7.09 5.24 0.80
CA GLU A 36 8.36 5.23 1.54
C GLU A 36 9.02 3.83 1.56
N GLY A 37 8.38 2.81 0.99
CA GLY A 37 8.90 1.44 1.00
C GLY A 37 9.61 1.03 -0.29
N ASP A 38 9.92 -0.26 -0.36
CA ASP A 38 10.67 -0.87 -1.47
C ASP A 38 9.77 -1.31 -2.64
N ILE A 39 8.45 -1.18 -2.50
CA ILE A 39 7.49 -1.61 -3.53
C ILE A 39 7.33 -0.50 -4.57
N ASP A 40 7.54 -0.84 -5.84
CA ASP A 40 7.39 0.11 -6.96
C ASP A 40 5.91 0.41 -7.28
N TYR A 41 5.26 1.14 -6.38
CA TYR A 41 3.87 1.56 -6.58
C TYR A 41 3.70 2.57 -7.72
N ARG A 42 4.72 3.37 -8.03
CA ARG A 42 4.68 4.27 -9.19
C ARG A 42 4.60 3.47 -10.48
N GLY A 43 5.43 2.43 -10.64
CA GLY A 43 5.34 1.49 -11.76
C GLY A 43 3.98 0.81 -11.83
N HIS A 44 3.51 0.23 -10.72
CA HIS A 44 2.18 -0.38 -10.66
C HIS A 44 1.06 0.57 -11.10
N PHE A 45 1.03 1.80 -10.57
CA PHE A 45 -0.01 2.77 -10.92
C PHE A 45 0.10 3.22 -12.39
N SER A 46 1.31 3.41 -12.92
CA SER A 46 1.51 3.70 -14.35
C SER A 46 0.90 2.61 -15.22
N ASP A 47 1.20 1.34 -14.92
CA ASP A 47 0.68 0.19 -15.66
C ASP A 47 -0.85 0.07 -15.56
N LEU A 48 -1.43 0.35 -14.39
CA LEU A 48 -2.90 0.35 -14.22
C LEU A 48 -3.56 1.46 -15.05
N ILE A 49 -2.97 2.65 -15.07
CA ILE A 49 -3.46 3.78 -15.89
C ILE A 49 -3.35 3.44 -17.38
N GLU A 50 -2.19 2.98 -17.84
CA GLU A 50 -1.92 2.66 -19.25
C GLU A 50 -2.79 1.51 -19.78
N SER A 51 -3.11 0.54 -18.93
CA SER A 51 -3.99 -0.58 -19.29
C SER A 51 -5.47 -0.25 -19.21
N GLY A 52 -5.85 0.95 -18.73
CA GLY A 52 -7.24 1.34 -18.56
C GLY A 52 -7.98 0.54 -17.49
N TYR A 53 -7.27 0.10 -16.44
CA TYR A 53 -7.85 -0.66 -15.34
C TYR A 53 -9.00 0.11 -14.67
N ASP A 54 -10.18 -0.51 -14.59
CA ASP A 54 -11.41 0.07 -14.07
C ASP A 54 -11.86 -0.56 -12.73
N GLY A 55 -11.05 -1.48 -12.19
CA GLY A 55 -11.28 -2.11 -10.90
C GLY A 55 -10.93 -1.20 -9.71
N CYS A 56 -11.03 -1.75 -8.50
CA CYS A 56 -10.76 -0.99 -7.27
C CYS A 56 -9.34 -1.23 -6.75
N VAL A 57 -8.76 -0.18 -6.16
CA VAL A 57 -7.52 -0.22 -5.38
C VAL A 57 -7.87 0.09 -3.92
N SER A 58 -7.64 -0.87 -3.03
CA SER A 58 -7.99 -0.79 -1.61
C SER A 58 -6.74 -0.68 -0.75
N LEU A 59 -6.70 0.33 0.12
CA LEU A 59 -5.58 0.53 1.05
C LEU A 59 -5.71 -0.41 2.27
N GLU A 60 -4.66 -1.17 2.53
CA GLU A 60 -4.51 -2.00 3.73
C GLU A 60 -3.47 -1.38 4.68
N THR A 61 -3.91 -0.46 5.53
CA THR A 61 -3.04 0.35 6.40
C THR A 61 -2.39 -0.50 7.52
N HIS A 62 -1.27 -1.16 7.20
CA HIS A 62 -0.45 -1.99 8.09
C HIS A 62 0.69 -1.21 8.78
N TRP A 63 0.59 0.11 8.82
CA TRP A 63 1.56 1.01 9.44
C TRP A 63 0.86 1.97 10.40
N ARG A 64 1.55 2.48 11.42
CA ARG A 64 1.05 3.53 12.33
C ARG A 64 2.05 4.67 12.43
N PRO A 65 1.61 5.92 12.61
CA PRO A 65 2.47 7.09 12.79
C PRO A 65 3.07 7.13 14.20
N LYS A 66 3.70 6.03 14.62
CA LYS A 66 4.42 5.90 15.89
C LYS A 66 5.71 5.09 15.68
N PRO A 67 6.72 5.25 16.55
CA PRO A 67 8.00 4.55 16.40
C PRO A 67 7.85 3.02 16.46
N GLU A 68 6.88 2.52 17.22
CA GLU A 68 6.68 1.08 17.41
C GLU A 68 5.82 0.48 16.30
N GLN A 69 6.33 -0.60 15.72
CA GLN A 69 5.59 -1.40 14.75
C GLN A 69 4.38 -2.09 15.36
N ILE A 70 3.36 -2.31 14.54
CA ILE A 70 2.23 -3.15 14.92
C ILE A 70 2.75 -4.55 15.16
N ARG A 71 2.42 -5.13 16.31
CA ARG A 71 2.82 -6.49 16.65
C ARG A 71 2.38 -7.47 15.57
N LYS A 72 3.24 -8.42 15.25
CA LYS A 72 3.03 -9.40 14.17
C LYS A 72 1.72 -10.20 14.31
N ASP A 73 1.31 -10.52 15.53
CA ASP A 73 0.07 -11.25 15.78
C ASP A 73 -1.19 -10.43 15.43
N LEU A 74 -1.16 -9.11 15.66
CA LEU A 74 -2.21 -8.19 15.24
C LEU A 74 -2.22 -8.00 13.72
N LEU A 75 -1.05 -7.94 13.07
CA LEU A 75 -0.96 -7.87 11.60
C LEU A 75 -1.51 -9.13 10.93
N ASN A 76 -1.30 -10.30 11.53
CA ASN A 76 -1.81 -11.58 11.00
C ASN A 76 -3.32 -11.76 11.22
N ARG A 77 -3.90 -11.05 12.19
CA ARG A 77 -5.31 -11.13 12.57
C ARG A 77 -5.86 -9.72 12.81
N PRO A 78 -5.93 -8.87 11.77
CA PRO A 78 -6.30 -7.48 11.93
C PRO A 78 -7.73 -7.35 12.47
N GLY A 79 -7.90 -6.56 13.53
CA GLY A 79 -9.19 -6.32 14.15
C GLY A 79 -9.09 -5.89 15.62
N GLY A 80 -10.21 -5.38 16.14
CA GLY A 80 -10.30 -4.87 17.52
C GLY A 80 -9.66 -3.49 17.72
N SER A 81 -9.90 -2.92 18.90
CA SER A 81 -9.46 -1.56 19.22
C SER A 81 -7.94 -1.38 19.23
N GLU A 82 -7.19 -2.42 19.62
CA GLU A 82 -5.72 -2.38 19.64
C GLU A 82 -5.15 -2.26 18.22
N PHE A 83 -5.69 -3.02 17.25
CA PHE A 83 -5.31 -2.82 15.86
C PHE A 83 -5.78 -1.46 15.35
N SER A 84 -7.02 -1.05 15.64
CA SER A 84 -7.59 0.20 15.11
C SER A 84 -7.00 1.48 15.71
N GLU A 85 -6.23 1.41 16.79
CA GLU A 85 -5.56 2.57 17.40
C GLU A 85 -4.72 3.32 16.33
N LEU A 86 -4.92 4.64 16.22
CA LEU A 86 -4.31 5.52 15.22
C LEU A 86 -4.55 5.10 13.75
N GLY A 87 -5.49 4.19 13.49
CA GLY A 87 -5.75 3.65 12.17
C GLY A 87 -6.33 4.67 11.18
N GLU A 88 -7.14 5.61 11.67
CA GLU A 88 -7.70 6.69 10.83
C GLU A 88 -6.59 7.64 10.33
N GLU A 89 -5.76 8.14 11.24
CA GLU A 89 -4.63 9.02 10.92
C GLU A 89 -3.64 8.34 9.97
N ALA A 90 -3.27 7.10 10.28
CA ALA A 90 -2.42 6.29 9.43
C ALA A 90 -3.01 6.14 8.01
N SER A 91 -4.30 5.87 7.91
CA SER A 91 -4.98 5.70 6.62
C SER A 91 -5.06 7.02 5.85
N ARG A 92 -5.28 8.13 6.54
CA ARG A 92 -5.28 9.48 5.94
C ARG A 92 -3.93 9.82 5.32
N ILE A 93 -2.84 9.58 6.03
CA ILE A 93 -1.46 9.81 5.53
C ILE A 93 -1.20 8.94 4.30
N CYS A 94 -1.47 7.64 4.39
CA CYS A 94 -1.26 6.71 3.28
C CYS A 94 -2.11 7.05 2.04
N LEU A 95 -3.36 7.46 2.22
CA LEU A 95 -4.22 7.91 1.13
C LEU A 95 -3.70 9.21 0.51
N GLN A 96 -3.26 10.19 1.31
CA GLN A 96 -2.68 11.44 0.81
C GLN A 96 -1.42 11.17 -0.02
N ASN A 97 -0.52 10.31 0.45
CA ASN A 97 0.68 9.92 -0.30
C ASN A 97 0.31 9.20 -1.60
N THR A 98 -0.69 8.30 -1.56
CA THR A 98 -1.18 7.60 -2.75
C THR A 98 -1.76 8.57 -3.78
N LEU A 99 -2.58 9.53 -3.34
CA LEU A 99 -3.14 10.57 -4.20
C LEU A 99 -2.05 11.47 -4.78
N ALA A 100 -1.00 11.78 -4.02
CA ALA A 100 0.15 12.53 -4.52
C ALA A 100 0.89 11.75 -5.63
N MET A 101 1.14 10.46 -5.44
CA MET A 101 1.74 9.60 -6.48
C MET A 101 0.88 9.56 -7.75
N LEU A 102 -0.43 9.41 -7.61
CA LEU A 102 -1.35 9.41 -8.76
C LEU A 102 -1.37 10.77 -9.47
N LYS A 103 -1.32 11.87 -8.71
CA LYS A 103 -1.22 13.22 -9.27
C LYS A 103 0.08 13.42 -10.05
N ASP A 104 1.21 12.93 -9.54
CA ASP A 104 2.50 12.99 -10.23
C ASP A 104 2.47 12.22 -11.57
N LEU A 105 1.64 11.18 -11.66
CA LEU A 105 1.38 10.39 -12.87
C LEU A 105 0.32 11.02 -13.79
N GLY A 106 -0.16 12.23 -13.50
CA GLY A 106 -1.11 12.95 -14.33
C GLY A 106 -2.58 12.55 -14.13
N VAL A 107 -2.90 11.81 -13.08
CA VAL A 107 -4.31 11.54 -12.71
C VAL A 107 -4.87 12.78 -12.01
N GLU A 108 -5.70 13.52 -12.73
CA GLU A 108 -6.49 14.62 -12.17
C GLU A 108 -7.87 14.10 -11.71
N ARG A 109 -8.27 14.47 -10.49
CA ARG A 109 -9.64 14.30 -9.98
C ARG A 109 -10.32 15.65 -9.88
#